data_AF-A0A926IGU7-F1
#
_entry.id   AF-A0A926IGU7-F1
#
_cell.length_a   1.000
_cell.length_b   1.000
_cell.length_c   1.000
_cell.angle_alpha   90.00
_cell.angle_beta   90.00
_cell.angle_gamma   90.00
#
_symmetry.space_group_name_H-M   'P 1'
#
loop_
_entity.id
_entity.type
_entity.pdbx_description
1 polymer ?
#
loop_
_entity_poly.entity_id
_entity_poly.type
_entity_poly.pdbx_seq_one_letter_code
_entity_poly.pdbx_strand_id
1 'polypeptide(L)'
;MMILSEDAVRQLHLRHGLTVINADKDAYITQQAKDYIREKNLTLLVDGTPVDCEIAPGVPCPRGGNSVKAPASYGKEGQEISPSCAHLRENRAIRPAAQAAAQSQGHTYVGLDGSFYEEKPEHMTHLYANVLVAKNHPRILFRGKMDSLEAMIIELQVLAQQERKEKLVGDLGEVLSYVRQTLSCEVKNQELGDKTILGLDETALRQMSHHPKEQLGIGHLLPDYTLGALCAKLNSLRTQSREAEIAAVNAFCTGENIQREDILQGMNRLSSAIYILMLRLASGYYEN
;
A
#
# COMPACT_ATOMS: atom_id res chain seq x y z
N MET A 1 0.64 25.46 -27.89
CA MET A 1 1.33 26.06 -26.73
C MET A 1 1.57 24.94 -25.73
N MET A 2 2.82 24.51 -25.62
CA MET A 2 3.20 23.40 -24.73
C MET A 2 3.32 23.94 -23.30
N ILE A 3 2.84 23.23 -22.28
CA ILE A 3 2.96 23.67 -20.88
C ILE A 3 3.93 22.73 -20.17
N LEU A 4 5.01 23.28 -19.62
CA LEU A 4 5.94 22.54 -18.76
C LEU A 4 5.49 22.69 -17.31
N SER A 5 4.77 21.70 -16.80
CA SER A 5 4.33 21.62 -15.41
C SER A 5 5.39 20.96 -14.51
N GLU A 6 5.27 21.17 -13.20
CA GLU A 6 6.19 20.58 -12.21
C GLU A 6 6.23 19.05 -12.31
N ASP A 7 5.09 18.39 -12.53
CA ASP A 7 5.02 16.95 -12.66
C ASP A 7 5.83 16.42 -13.86
N ALA A 8 5.83 17.16 -14.98
CA ALA A 8 6.63 16.79 -16.14
C ALA A 8 8.13 16.86 -15.82
N VAL A 9 8.56 17.92 -15.11
CA VAL A 9 9.94 18.09 -14.64
C VAL A 9 10.33 16.98 -13.65
N ARG A 10 9.45 16.69 -12.68
CA ARG A 10 9.68 15.67 -11.64
C ARG A 10 9.81 14.28 -12.24
N GLN A 11 9.01 13.94 -13.24
CA GLN A 11 9.11 12.66 -13.94
C GLN A 11 10.42 12.55 -14.73
N LEU A 12 10.85 13.62 -15.42
CA LEU A 12 12.13 13.64 -16.12
C LEU A 12 13.31 13.46 -15.16
N HIS A 13 13.26 14.09 -13.99
CA HIS A 13 14.31 13.99 -12.97
C HIS A 13 14.36 12.63 -12.27
N LEU A 14 13.26 12.18 -11.66
CA LEU A 14 13.24 10.98 -10.82
C LEU A 14 13.26 9.68 -11.62
N ARG A 15 12.61 9.66 -12.80
CA ARG A 15 12.40 8.43 -13.57
C ARG A 15 13.48 8.20 -14.62
N HIS A 16 13.96 9.28 -15.23
CA HIS A 16 14.97 9.22 -16.29
C HIS A 16 16.35 9.70 -15.83
N GLY A 17 16.48 10.13 -14.56
CA GLY A 17 17.74 10.61 -14.01
C GLY A 17 18.25 11.89 -14.68
N LEU A 18 17.38 12.60 -15.41
CA LEU A 18 17.77 13.78 -16.16
C LEU A 18 17.98 14.94 -15.19
N THR A 19 19.17 15.49 -15.21
CA THR A 19 19.53 16.71 -14.47
C THR A 19 19.30 17.97 -15.31
N VAL A 20 18.96 17.80 -16.58
CA VAL A 20 18.75 18.86 -17.57
C VAL A 20 17.36 18.72 -18.20
N ILE A 21 16.57 19.78 -18.15
CA ILE A 21 15.18 19.83 -18.61
C ILE A 21 15.10 20.75 -19.82
N ASN A 22 14.62 20.28 -20.96
CA ASN A 22 14.51 21.09 -22.18
C ASN A 22 13.05 21.49 -22.43
N ALA A 23 12.81 22.78 -22.67
CA ALA A 23 11.50 23.37 -22.95
C ALA A 23 11.53 24.09 -24.30
N ASP A 24 10.43 24.08 -25.05
CA ASP A 24 10.34 24.84 -26.30
C ASP A 24 10.25 26.35 -26.04
N LYS A 25 10.65 27.19 -27.00
CA LYS A 25 10.59 28.67 -26.89
C LYS A 25 9.20 29.22 -26.63
N ASP A 26 8.17 28.52 -27.10
CA ASP A 26 6.75 28.85 -26.90
C ASP A 26 6.12 28.04 -25.74
N ALA A 27 6.94 27.36 -24.94
CA ALA A 27 6.48 26.59 -23.81
C ALA A 27 6.23 27.51 -22.59
N TYR A 28 5.01 27.43 -22.05
CA TYR A 28 4.68 28.10 -20.80
C TYR A 28 5.15 27.23 -19.63
N ILE A 29 6.16 27.71 -18.92
CA ILE A 29 6.72 27.01 -17.77
C ILE A 29 6.02 27.51 -16.51
N THR A 30 5.34 26.61 -15.80
CA THR A 30 4.63 26.97 -14.57
C THR A 30 5.62 27.41 -13.49
N GLN A 31 5.20 28.30 -12.58
CA GLN A 31 6.07 28.76 -11.51
C GLN A 31 6.56 27.62 -10.61
N GLN A 32 5.66 26.66 -10.32
CA GLN A 32 5.98 25.43 -9.58
C GLN A 32 7.08 24.60 -10.26
N ALA A 33 7.08 24.52 -11.59
CA ALA A 33 8.15 23.84 -12.33
C ALA A 33 9.51 24.53 -12.16
N LYS A 34 9.53 25.87 -12.19
CA LYS A 34 10.76 26.66 -11.98
C LYS A 34 11.28 26.50 -10.54
N ASP A 35 10.39 26.47 -9.56
CA ASP A 35 10.76 26.34 -8.15
C ASP A 35 11.35 24.95 -7.85
N TYR A 36 10.76 23.89 -8.42
CA TYR A 36 11.27 22.52 -8.30
C TYR A 36 12.64 22.34 -8.98
N ILE A 37 12.82 22.94 -10.16
CA ILE A 37 14.11 22.97 -10.88
C ILE A 37 15.20 23.60 -10.01
N ARG A 38 14.88 24.73 -9.35
CA ARG A 38 15.80 25.42 -8.43
C ARG A 38 16.10 24.59 -7.19
N GLU A 39 15.08 24.00 -6.56
CA GLU A 39 15.25 23.21 -5.32
C GLU A 39 16.13 21.97 -5.54
N LYS A 40 16.02 21.33 -6.71
CA LYS A 40 16.79 20.12 -7.04
C LYS A 40 18.07 20.39 -7.84
N ASN A 41 18.48 21.67 -7.98
CA ASN A 41 19.65 22.10 -8.75
C ASN A 41 19.67 21.52 -10.19
N LEU A 42 18.52 21.54 -10.86
CA LEU A 42 18.37 21.08 -12.23
C LEU A 42 18.63 22.23 -13.21
N THR A 43 19.16 21.92 -14.39
CA THR A 43 19.40 22.92 -15.43
C THR A 43 18.22 22.99 -16.39
N LEU A 44 17.61 24.16 -16.54
CA LEU A 44 16.55 24.39 -17.53
C LEU A 44 17.16 24.93 -18.83
N LEU A 45 16.93 24.22 -19.93
CA LEU A 45 17.21 24.68 -21.28
C LEU A 45 15.88 25.11 -21.93
N VAL A 46 15.84 26.28 -22.56
CA VAL A 46 14.77 26.64 -23.48
C VAL A 46 15.36 26.65 -24.87
N ASP A 47 14.82 25.83 -25.78
CA ASP A 47 15.28 25.65 -27.16
C ASP A 47 16.78 25.37 -27.26
N GLY A 48 17.28 24.52 -26.34
CA GLY A 48 18.70 24.14 -26.27
C GLY A 48 19.66 25.19 -25.70
N THR A 49 19.16 26.36 -25.27
CA THR A 49 19.97 27.35 -24.53
C THR A 49 19.76 27.22 -23.02
N PRO A 50 20.83 27.11 -22.20
CA PRO A 50 20.71 27.20 -20.75
C PRO A 50 20.10 28.53 -20.37
N VAL A 51 18.93 28.46 -19.73
CA VAL A 51 18.34 29.63 -19.10
C VAL A 51 18.95 29.71 -17.73
N ASP A 52 20.12 30.33 -17.64
CA ASP A 52 20.52 30.92 -16.38
C ASP A 52 19.48 31.99 -16.05
N CYS A 53 18.79 31.80 -14.93
CA CYS A 53 18.36 32.96 -14.18
C CYS A 53 19.69 33.55 -13.64
N GLU A 54 20.43 34.45 -14.29
CA GLU A 54 20.10 35.56 -15.18
C GLU A 54 21.29 35.92 -16.13
N ILE A 55 21.00 36.57 -17.27
CA ILE A 55 21.89 37.33 -18.20
C ILE A 55 22.82 36.55 -19.18
N ALA A 56 22.71 36.96 -20.45
CA ALA A 56 23.33 36.55 -21.73
C ALA A 56 24.88 36.66 -21.86
N PRO A 57 25.49 36.53 -23.07
CA PRO A 57 25.53 35.41 -24.04
C PRO A 57 26.98 35.02 -24.45
N GLY A 58 27.18 33.83 -25.04
CA GLY A 58 28.24 33.65 -26.06
C GLY A 58 29.02 32.33 -26.10
N VAL A 59 29.12 31.81 -27.32
CA VAL A 59 30.09 30.82 -27.87
C VAL A 59 29.64 29.33 -27.81
N PRO A 60 29.78 28.57 -28.93
CA PRO A 60 28.84 27.51 -29.29
C PRO A 60 29.34 26.10 -28.94
N CYS A 61 28.40 25.17 -28.72
CA CYS A 61 28.68 23.74 -28.57
C CYS A 61 28.45 22.97 -29.88
N PRO A 62 29.15 21.83 -30.09
CA PRO A 62 29.20 21.11 -31.36
C PRO A 62 27.94 20.27 -31.60
N ARG A 63 27.64 20.09 -32.89
CA ARG A 63 26.59 19.22 -33.42
C ARG A 63 26.84 17.75 -33.10
N GLY A 64 25.75 17.02 -32.87
CA GLY A 64 25.62 15.63 -33.29
C GLY A 64 25.07 14.69 -32.22
N GLY A 65 23.90 14.07 -32.49
CA GLY A 65 23.45 12.90 -31.73
C GLY A 65 21.94 12.67 -31.70
N ASN A 66 21.38 12.29 -32.85
CA ASN A 66 20.13 11.54 -33.07
C ASN A 66 18.96 11.65 -32.07
N SER A 67 17.91 12.34 -32.51
CA SER A 67 16.54 12.23 -31.98
C SER A 67 15.97 10.81 -32.19
N VAL A 68 15.56 10.14 -31.11
CA VAL A 68 14.66 8.98 -31.20
C VAL A 68 13.25 9.45 -30.84
N LYS A 69 12.31 9.34 -31.79
CA LYS A 69 10.87 9.54 -31.53
C LYS A 69 10.35 8.40 -30.65
N ALA A 70 9.66 8.75 -29.56
CA ALA A 70 8.88 7.77 -28.80
C ALA A 70 7.77 7.20 -29.70
N PRO A 71 7.51 5.88 -29.69
CA PRO A 71 6.44 5.32 -30.48
C PRO A 71 5.09 5.74 -29.90
N ALA A 72 4.19 6.13 -30.81
CA ALA A 72 2.79 6.38 -30.50
C ALA A 72 2.07 5.05 -30.22
N SER A 73 1.19 5.06 -29.22
CA SER A 73 0.27 3.97 -28.79
C SER A 73 0.89 2.81 -28.01
N TYR A 74 0.76 2.87 -26.68
CA TYR A 74 0.70 1.67 -25.84
C TYR A 74 -0.77 1.21 -25.77
N GLY A 75 -1.01 -0.05 -26.10
CA GLY A 75 -2.31 -0.71 -25.97
C GLY A 75 -3.17 -0.69 -27.24
N LYS A 76 -3.03 -1.71 -28.07
CA LYS A 76 -4.12 -2.18 -28.94
C LYS A 76 -4.42 -3.64 -28.58
N GLU A 77 -5.68 -4.02 -28.74
CA GLU A 77 -6.14 -5.41 -28.72
C GLU A 77 -5.19 -6.28 -29.57
N GLY A 78 -4.69 -7.37 -28.98
CA GLY A 78 -3.77 -8.31 -29.63
C GLY A 78 -2.29 -8.20 -29.23
N GLN A 79 -1.93 -7.42 -28.20
CA GLN A 79 -0.57 -7.40 -27.68
C GLN A 79 -0.27 -8.73 -26.95
N GLU A 80 0.53 -9.60 -27.56
CA GLU A 80 0.95 -10.87 -26.95
C GLU A 80 1.72 -10.59 -25.66
N ILE A 81 1.15 -11.07 -24.55
CA ILE A 81 1.76 -11.04 -23.22
C ILE A 81 3.05 -11.86 -23.29
N SER A 82 4.15 -11.36 -22.72
CA SER A 82 5.43 -12.10 -22.72
C SER A 82 5.23 -13.55 -22.21
N PRO A 83 5.90 -14.56 -22.80
CA PRO A 83 5.74 -15.96 -22.38
C PRO A 83 6.02 -16.19 -20.89
N SER A 84 6.90 -15.38 -20.29
CA SER A 84 7.17 -15.39 -18.84
C SER A 84 5.99 -14.98 -17.98
N CYS A 85 5.03 -14.22 -18.53
CA CYS A 85 3.81 -13.79 -17.84
C CYS A 85 2.60 -14.66 -18.17
N ALA A 86 2.74 -15.71 -19.00
CA ALA A 86 1.64 -16.61 -19.37
C ALA A 86 1.06 -17.39 -18.17
N HIS A 87 1.82 -17.53 -17.08
CA HIS A 87 1.37 -18.14 -15.83
C HIS A 87 0.49 -17.21 -14.98
N LEU A 88 0.52 -15.90 -15.23
CA LEU A 88 -0.28 -14.92 -14.50
C LEU A 88 -1.71 -14.98 -15.00
N ARG A 89 -2.60 -15.55 -14.17
CA ARG A 89 -4.04 -15.57 -14.44
C ARG A 89 -4.69 -14.29 -13.95
N GLU A 90 -5.73 -13.85 -14.64
CA GLU A 90 -6.58 -12.77 -14.17
C GLU A 90 -7.13 -13.13 -12.78
N ASN A 91 -6.84 -12.29 -11.79
CA ASN A 91 -7.31 -12.51 -10.44
C ASN A 91 -8.77 -12.03 -10.32
N ARG A 92 -9.70 -12.93 -10.65
CA ARG A 92 -11.15 -12.67 -10.58
C ARG A 92 -11.66 -12.30 -9.18
N ALA A 93 -10.86 -12.49 -8.13
CA ALA A 93 -11.20 -12.06 -6.77
C ALA A 93 -11.06 -10.54 -6.57
N ILE A 94 -10.29 -9.85 -7.42
CA ILE A 94 -10.11 -8.39 -7.38
C ILE A 94 -11.05 -7.78 -8.41
N ARG A 95 -12.31 -7.52 -8.02
CA ARG A 95 -13.23 -6.73 -8.84
C ARG A 95 -13.18 -5.25 -8.38
N PRO A 96 -13.09 -4.28 -9.30
CA PRO A 96 -13.23 -2.88 -8.93
C PRO A 96 -14.59 -2.68 -8.26
N ALA A 97 -14.62 -2.02 -7.09
CA ALA A 97 -15.86 -1.71 -6.36
C ALA A 97 -16.93 -1.02 -7.23
N ALA A 98 -16.51 -0.36 -8.32
CA ALA A 98 -17.36 0.29 -9.30
C ALA A 98 -18.33 -0.66 -10.05
N GLN A 99 -18.05 -1.96 -10.17
CA GLN A 99 -18.91 -2.86 -10.96
C GLN A 99 -20.11 -3.41 -10.20
N ALA A 100 -20.23 -3.17 -8.88
CA ALA A 100 -21.40 -3.55 -8.09
C ALA A 100 -22.45 -2.43 -7.97
N ALA A 101 -22.14 -1.20 -8.39
CA ALA A 101 -23.09 -0.10 -8.44
C ALA A 101 -23.81 -0.04 -9.79
N ALA A 102 -24.44 -1.14 -10.19
CA ALA A 102 -25.39 -1.12 -11.30
C ALA A 102 -26.78 -0.77 -10.77
N GLN A 103 -27.22 0.45 -11.11
CA GLN A 103 -28.62 0.88 -11.22
C GLN A 103 -29.42 1.08 -9.92
N SER A 104 -29.27 2.24 -9.30
CA SER A 104 -30.38 2.85 -8.57
C SER A 104 -30.42 4.37 -8.76
N GLN A 105 -31.42 4.82 -9.53
CA GLN A 105 -32.13 6.09 -9.37
C GLN A 105 -31.29 7.39 -9.36
N GLY A 106 -30.65 7.72 -10.47
CA GLY A 106 -30.47 9.13 -10.90
C GLY A 106 -29.45 10.00 -10.14
N HIS A 107 -28.78 9.49 -9.10
CA HIS A 107 -27.66 10.19 -8.44
C HIS A 107 -26.44 9.27 -8.37
N THR A 108 -25.31 9.67 -8.99
CA THR A 108 -24.16 8.78 -9.22
C THR A 108 -23.42 8.41 -7.93
N TYR A 109 -23.24 9.37 -7.00
CA TYR A 109 -22.55 9.15 -5.72
C TYR A 109 -23.12 10.00 -4.58
N VAL A 110 -22.98 9.53 -3.33
CA VAL A 110 -23.49 10.18 -2.11
C VAL A 110 -22.39 10.36 -1.06
N GLY A 111 -22.26 11.53 -0.45
CA GLY A 111 -21.38 11.79 0.69
C GLY A 111 -22.04 11.46 2.03
N LEU A 112 -21.25 11.23 3.08
CA LEU A 112 -21.76 10.98 4.44
C LEU A 112 -22.55 12.16 5.03
N ASP A 113 -22.30 13.37 4.53
CA ASP A 113 -22.99 14.61 4.87
C ASP A 113 -24.30 14.82 4.10
N GLY A 114 -24.69 13.86 3.24
CA GLY A 114 -25.86 13.97 2.37
C GLY A 114 -25.62 14.73 1.07
N SER A 115 -24.36 15.08 0.75
CA SER A 115 -24.00 15.66 -0.55
C SER A 115 -24.17 14.66 -1.70
N PHE A 116 -24.51 15.15 -2.89
CA PHE A 116 -24.64 14.33 -4.10
C PHE A 116 -23.61 14.75 -5.14
N TYR A 117 -23.01 13.77 -5.82
CA TYR A 117 -22.02 14.01 -6.87
C TYR A 117 -22.41 13.28 -8.15
N GLU A 118 -22.33 13.99 -9.28
CA GLU A 118 -22.54 13.40 -10.60
C GLU A 118 -21.28 12.66 -11.09
N GLU A 119 -20.09 13.19 -10.78
CA GLU A 119 -18.78 12.61 -11.05
C GLU A 119 -17.99 12.45 -9.75
N LYS A 120 -17.09 11.45 -9.69
CA LYS A 120 -16.27 11.18 -8.49
C LYS A 120 -15.09 12.16 -8.42
N PRO A 121 -15.02 13.07 -7.44
CA PRO A 121 -13.86 13.96 -7.29
C PRO A 121 -12.59 13.20 -6.93
N GLU A 122 -11.43 13.65 -7.41
CA GLU A 122 -10.15 12.95 -7.22
C GLU A 122 -9.72 12.85 -5.74
N HIS A 123 -10.10 13.81 -4.90
CA HIS A 123 -9.79 13.78 -3.47
C HIS A 123 -10.70 12.82 -2.67
N MET A 124 -11.67 12.19 -3.33
CA MET A 124 -12.63 11.27 -2.73
C MET A 124 -12.42 9.83 -3.21
N THR A 125 -12.90 8.89 -2.40
CA THR A 125 -12.87 7.46 -2.68
C THR A 125 -14.11 6.78 -2.13
N HIS A 126 -14.40 5.57 -2.62
CA HIS A 126 -15.54 4.80 -2.17
C HIS A 126 -15.32 4.28 -0.75
N LEU A 127 -16.26 4.62 0.13
CA LEU A 127 -16.39 3.94 1.41
C LEU A 127 -17.05 2.58 1.20
N TYR A 128 -18.27 2.57 0.66
CA TYR A 128 -19.04 1.39 0.29
C TYR A 128 -19.96 1.72 -0.89
N ALA A 129 -20.16 0.78 -1.82
CA ALA A 129 -21.07 0.96 -2.96
C ALA A 129 -20.89 2.34 -3.64
N ASN A 130 -21.91 3.21 -3.61
CA ASN A 130 -21.90 4.57 -4.15
C ASN A 130 -21.59 5.67 -3.13
N VAL A 131 -21.25 5.31 -1.88
CA VAL A 131 -20.91 6.26 -0.81
C VAL A 131 -19.45 6.71 -0.95
N LEU A 132 -19.23 8.01 -1.03
CA LEU A 132 -17.90 8.62 -1.12
C LEU A 132 -17.49 9.28 0.19
N VAL A 133 -16.20 9.17 0.49
CA VAL A 133 -15.52 9.90 1.57
C VAL A 133 -14.22 10.49 1.06
N ALA A 134 -13.73 11.53 1.73
CA ALA A 134 -12.40 12.04 1.45
C ALA A 134 -11.32 10.95 1.69
N LYS A 135 -10.23 10.99 0.92
CA LYS A 135 -9.13 10.01 1.02
C LYS A 135 -8.44 9.99 2.40
N ASN A 136 -8.57 11.06 3.20
CA ASN A 136 -8.05 11.13 4.57
C ASN A 136 -9.02 10.60 5.64
N HIS A 137 -10.17 10.04 5.24
CA HIS A 137 -11.15 9.49 6.18
C HIS A 137 -10.53 8.34 7.01
N PRO A 138 -10.79 8.25 8.33
CA PRO A 138 -10.17 7.27 9.22
C PRO A 138 -10.26 5.81 8.73
N ARG A 139 -11.42 5.42 8.17
CA ARG A 139 -11.61 4.08 7.58
C ARG A 139 -10.71 3.82 6.37
N ILE A 140 -10.42 4.84 5.55
CA ILE A 140 -9.49 4.73 4.42
C ILE A 140 -8.04 4.64 4.91
N LEU A 141 -7.69 5.38 5.98
CA LEU A 141 -6.38 5.25 6.63
C LEU A 141 -6.19 3.84 7.21
N PHE A 142 -7.21 3.28 7.84
CA PHE A 142 -7.20 1.89 8.31
C PHE A 142 -6.98 0.90 7.16
N ARG A 143 -7.71 1.02 6.05
CA ARG A 143 -7.50 0.19 4.85
C ARG A 143 -6.05 0.26 4.35
N GLY A 144 -5.48 1.46 4.25
CA GLY A 144 -4.08 1.62 3.83
C GLY A 144 -3.07 0.98 4.79
N LYS A 145 -3.36 0.98 6.10
CA LYS A 145 -2.55 0.25 7.10
C LYS A 145 -2.68 -1.26 6.95
N MET A 146 -3.86 -1.77 6.62
CA MET A 146 -4.08 -3.19 6.31
C MET A 146 -3.34 -3.59 5.03
N ASP A 147 -3.38 -2.78 3.97
CA ASP A 147 -2.63 -3.03 2.74
C ASP A 147 -1.11 -3.12 2.99
N SER A 148 -0.58 -2.21 3.82
CA SER A 148 0.83 -2.24 4.23
C SER A 148 1.16 -3.49 5.04
N LEU A 149 0.23 -3.95 5.89
CA LEU A 149 0.37 -5.18 6.66
C LEU A 149 0.38 -6.42 5.76
N GLU A 150 -0.51 -6.49 4.76
CA GLU A 150 -0.50 -7.57 3.76
C GLU A 150 0.84 -7.66 3.03
N ALA A 151 1.39 -6.51 2.60
CA ALA A 151 2.69 -6.46 1.92
C ALA A 151 3.82 -7.01 2.81
N MET A 152 3.86 -6.60 4.09
CA MET A 152 4.88 -7.11 5.03
C MET A 152 4.74 -8.60 5.33
N ILE A 153 3.53 -9.15 5.36
CA ILE A 153 3.33 -10.59 5.53
C ILE A 153 3.93 -11.32 4.32
N ILE A 154 3.68 -10.84 3.09
CA ILE A 154 4.22 -11.44 1.86
C ILE A 154 5.75 -11.36 1.84
N GLU A 155 6.34 -10.22 2.20
CA GLU A 155 7.80 -10.09 2.31
C GLU A 155 8.39 -11.08 3.31
N LEU A 156 7.72 -11.28 4.45
CA LEU A 156 8.15 -12.22 5.47
C LEU A 156 7.98 -13.67 5.03
N GLN A 157 6.95 -14.00 4.24
CA GLN A 157 6.81 -15.33 3.62
C GLN A 157 7.98 -15.63 2.69
N VAL A 158 8.41 -14.66 1.87
CA VAL A 158 9.58 -14.80 1.01
C VAL A 158 10.84 -15.07 1.83
N LEU A 159 11.06 -14.32 2.92
CA LEU A 159 12.20 -14.52 3.80
C LEU A 159 12.16 -15.89 4.50
N ALA A 160 11.00 -16.30 5.03
CA ALA A 160 10.82 -17.60 5.66
C ALA A 160 11.07 -18.76 4.67
N GLN A 161 10.63 -18.61 3.42
CA GLN A 161 10.90 -19.58 2.35
C GLN A 161 12.41 -19.67 2.05
N GLN A 162 13.12 -18.55 1.99
CA GLN A 162 14.57 -18.53 1.78
C GLN A 162 15.33 -19.23 2.91
N GLU A 163 14.85 -19.11 4.15
CA GLU A 163 15.37 -19.83 5.32
C GLU A 163 14.82 -21.26 5.49
N ARG A 164 14.09 -21.78 4.49
CA ARG A 164 13.51 -23.15 4.45
C ARG A 164 12.55 -23.44 5.61
N LYS A 165 11.85 -22.42 6.09
CA LYS A 165 10.83 -22.50 7.15
C LYS A 165 9.43 -22.70 6.56
N GLU A 166 9.22 -23.80 5.85
CA GLU A 166 7.95 -24.13 5.14
C GLU A 166 6.72 -24.02 6.06
N LYS A 167 6.81 -24.54 7.29
CA LYS A 167 5.72 -24.44 8.29
C LYS A 167 5.39 -22.98 8.65
N LEU A 168 6.40 -22.11 8.78
CA LEU A 168 6.20 -20.69 9.05
C LEU A 168 5.57 -19.98 7.83
N VAL A 169 5.94 -20.36 6.61
CA VAL A 169 5.30 -19.84 5.38
C VAL A 169 3.81 -20.16 5.36
N GLY A 170 3.44 -21.38 5.76
CA GLY A 170 2.04 -21.82 5.92
C GLY A 170 1.29 -21.01 6.97
N ASP A 171 1.85 -20.90 8.18
CA ASP A 171 1.27 -20.10 9.28
C ASP A 171 1.09 -18.62 8.88
N LEU A 172 2.07 -18.02 8.20
CA LEU A 172 1.96 -16.67 7.65
C LEU A 172 0.89 -16.57 6.55
N GLY A 173 0.63 -17.65 5.82
CA GLY A 173 -0.46 -17.73 4.84
C GLY A 173 -1.84 -17.69 5.49
N GLU A 174 -2.01 -18.33 6.65
CA GLU A 174 -3.22 -18.20 7.46
C GLU A 174 -3.40 -16.76 7.96
N VAL A 175 -2.33 -16.14 8.47
CA VAL A 175 -2.33 -14.73 8.90
C VAL A 175 -2.71 -13.79 7.74
N LEU A 176 -2.14 -13.98 6.55
CA LEU A 176 -2.47 -13.20 5.36
C LEU A 176 -3.93 -13.36 4.95
N SER A 177 -4.44 -14.60 4.99
CA SER A 177 -5.83 -14.91 4.67
C SER A 177 -6.79 -14.22 5.66
N TYR A 178 -6.43 -14.20 6.94
CA TYR A 178 -7.18 -13.49 7.97
C TYR A 178 -7.22 -11.97 7.72
N VAL A 179 -6.07 -11.34 7.44
CA VAL A 179 -5.98 -9.90 7.13
C VAL A 179 -6.88 -9.53 5.95
N ARG A 180 -6.81 -10.30 4.85
CA ARG A 180 -7.66 -10.11 3.67
C ARG A 180 -9.14 -10.28 3.96
N GLN A 181 -9.47 -11.26 4.80
CA GLN A 181 -10.85 -11.48 5.22
C GLN A 181 -11.37 -10.32 6.06
N THR A 182 -10.59 -9.83 7.03
CA THR A 182 -10.93 -8.65 7.83
C THR A 182 -11.18 -7.43 6.94
N LEU A 183 -10.31 -7.17 5.96
CA LEU A 183 -10.50 -6.10 4.99
C LEU A 183 -11.76 -6.32 4.13
N SER A 184 -12.02 -7.54 3.67
CA SER A 184 -13.24 -7.86 2.92
C SER A 184 -14.50 -7.63 3.75
N CYS A 185 -14.52 -8.06 5.01
CA CYS A 185 -15.65 -7.85 5.92
C CYS A 185 -15.85 -6.36 6.25
N GLU A 186 -14.75 -5.62 6.37
CA GLU A 186 -14.79 -4.17 6.51
C GLU A 186 -15.43 -3.53 5.27
N VAL A 187 -14.89 -3.76 4.06
CA VAL A 187 -15.36 -3.15 2.81
C VAL A 187 -16.80 -3.57 2.47
N LYS A 188 -17.22 -4.78 2.78
CA LYS A 188 -18.58 -5.27 2.51
C LYS A 188 -19.58 -4.94 3.62
N ASN A 189 -19.12 -4.33 4.71
CA ASN A 189 -19.91 -4.12 5.93
C ASN A 189 -20.57 -5.41 6.44
N GLN A 190 -19.80 -6.49 6.47
CA GLN A 190 -20.19 -7.81 7.01
C GLN A 190 -19.45 -8.05 8.33
N GLU A 191 -20.08 -8.78 9.25
CA GLU A 191 -19.40 -9.23 10.47
C GLU A 191 -18.21 -10.13 10.13
N LEU A 192 -17.12 -10.00 10.89
CA LEU A 192 -15.96 -10.88 10.78
C LEU A 192 -16.31 -12.32 11.22
N GLY A 193 -17.17 -12.44 12.23
CA GLY A 193 -17.61 -13.69 12.85
C GLY A 193 -16.51 -14.39 13.65
N ASP A 194 -16.85 -15.54 14.24
CA ASP A 194 -15.88 -16.38 14.95
C ASP A 194 -14.89 -16.98 13.95
N LYS A 195 -13.64 -16.53 14.02
CA LYS A 195 -12.57 -16.95 13.12
C LYS A 195 -11.37 -17.41 13.92
N THR A 196 -10.79 -18.49 13.45
CA THR A 196 -9.53 -19.02 13.98
C THR A 196 -8.35 -18.42 13.22
N ILE A 197 -7.21 -18.27 13.92
CA ILE A 197 -5.92 -17.91 13.33
C ILE A 197 -4.90 -18.94 13.83
N LEU A 198 -4.12 -19.56 12.93
CA LEU A 198 -3.18 -20.63 13.28
C LEU A 198 -3.87 -21.86 13.88
N GLY A 199 -5.10 -22.13 13.46
CA GLY A 199 -5.98 -23.15 14.04
C GLY A 199 -6.46 -22.86 15.48
N LEU A 200 -6.21 -21.67 16.03
CA LEU A 200 -6.56 -21.29 17.39
C LEU A 200 -7.78 -20.36 17.39
N ASP A 201 -8.74 -20.62 18.28
CA ASP A 201 -9.81 -19.68 18.58
C ASP A 201 -9.31 -18.54 19.50
N GLU A 202 -10.20 -17.59 19.80
CA GLU A 202 -9.87 -16.45 20.66
C GLU A 202 -9.34 -16.87 22.04
N THR A 203 -9.96 -17.87 22.67
CA THR A 203 -9.59 -18.31 24.01
C THR A 203 -8.21 -18.93 24.00
N ALA A 204 -7.94 -19.79 23.01
CA ALA A 204 -6.65 -20.44 22.82
C ALA A 204 -5.54 -19.44 22.46
N LEU A 205 -5.81 -18.46 21.59
CA LEU A 205 -4.86 -17.37 21.28
C LEU A 205 -4.51 -16.58 22.54
N ARG A 206 -5.50 -16.24 23.36
CA ARG A 206 -5.28 -15.49 24.60
C ARG A 206 -4.48 -16.32 25.60
N GLN A 207 -4.83 -17.58 25.81
CA GLN A 207 -4.10 -18.46 26.73
C GLN A 207 -2.65 -18.64 26.29
N MET A 208 -2.40 -18.91 25.01
CA MET A 208 -1.05 -19.13 24.49
C MET A 208 -0.19 -17.86 24.52
N SER A 209 -0.77 -16.69 24.25
CA SER A 209 -0.04 -15.42 24.27
C SER A 209 0.21 -14.88 25.69
N HIS A 210 -0.68 -15.12 26.67
CA HIS A 210 -0.52 -14.67 28.06
C HIS A 210 0.25 -15.67 28.94
N HIS A 211 0.16 -16.97 28.66
CA HIS A 211 0.79 -18.04 29.45
C HIS A 211 1.74 -18.90 28.59
N PRO A 212 2.70 -18.29 27.86
CA PRO A 212 3.53 -19.03 26.90
C PRO A 212 4.40 -20.11 27.57
N LYS A 213 4.77 -19.91 28.85
CA LYS A 213 5.60 -20.88 29.58
C LYS A 213 4.88 -22.21 29.78
N GLU A 214 3.58 -22.16 30.05
CA GLU A 214 2.75 -23.35 30.25
C GLU A 214 2.40 -24.01 28.91
N GLN A 215 2.16 -23.21 27.87
CA GLN A 215 1.67 -23.70 26.58
C GLN A 215 2.78 -24.12 25.61
N LEU A 216 3.94 -23.47 25.65
CA LEU A 216 5.05 -23.63 24.69
C LEU A 216 6.39 -23.95 25.36
N GLY A 217 6.45 -24.00 26.70
CA GLY A 217 7.69 -24.27 27.44
C GLY A 217 8.68 -23.10 27.50
N ILE A 218 8.36 -21.95 26.88
CA ILE A 218 9.20 -20.76 26.85
C ILE A 218 8.49 -19.55 27.48
N GLY A 219 9.26 -18.68 28.14
CA GLY A 219 8.71 -17.43 28.70
C GLY A 219 8.33 -16.41 27.63
N HIS A 220 7.84 -15.25 28.06
CA HIS A 220 7.71 -14.10 27.16
C HIS A 220 9.06 -13.68 26.59
N LEU A 221 9.05 -13.20 25.35
CA LEU A 221 10.24 -12.75 24.66
C LEU A 221 10.40 -11.24 24.83
N LEU A 222 11.64 -10.83 25.11
CA LEU A 222 12.07 -9.47 24.84
C LEU A 222 12.62 -9.45 23.40
N PRO A 223 12.07 -8.63 22.48
CA PRO A 223 12.62 -8.54 21.13
C PRO A 223 14.09 -8.11 21.16
N ASP A 224 14.95 -8.92 20.55
CA ASP A 224 16.39 -8.67 20.48
C ASP A 224 16.94 -9.20 19.13
N TYR A 225 17.98 -8.54 18.61
CA TYR A 225 18.57 -8.92 17.31
C TYR A 225 19.19 -10.33 17.32
N THR A 226 19.60 -10.82 18.50
CA THR A 226 20.15 -12.16 18.68
C THR A 226 19.13 -13.28 18.44
N LEU A 227 17.83 -12.96 18.42
CA LEU A 227 16.76 -13.89 18.05
C LEU A 227 16.66 -14.16 16.54
N GLY A 228 17.49 -13.49 15.73
CA GLY A 228 17.60 -13.70 14.29
C GLY A 228 16.67 -12.83 13.46
N ALA A 229 16.94 -12.81 12.15
CA ALA A 229 16.29 -11.92 11.18
C ALA A 229 14.77 -12.16 11.09
N LEU A 230 14.33 -13.41 11.04
CA LEU A 230 12.92 -13.77 11.02
C LEU A 230 12.18 -13.28 12.27
N CYS A 231 12.76 -13.44 13.46
CA CYS A 231 12.13 -12.98 14.70
C CYS A 231 12.05 -11.45 14.76
N ALA A 232 13.10 -10.75 14.32
CA ALA A 232 13.09 -9.29 14.20
C ALA A 232 12.01 -8.79 13.22
N LYS A 233 11.82 -9.47 12.08
CA LYS A 233 10.77 -9.16 11.10
C LYS A 233 9.37 -9.50 11.61
N LEU A 234 9.18 -10.61 12.33
CA LEU A 234 7.92 -10.91 13.01
C LEU A 234 7.57 -9.85 14.06
N ASN A 235 8.55 -9.34 14.81
CA ASN A 235 8.31 -8.24 15.74
C ASN A 235 7.89 -6.96 14.99
N SER A 236 8.51 -6.65 13.86
CA SER A 236 8.14 -5.51 13.02
C SER A 236 6.69 -5.65 12.50
N LEU A 237 6.32 -6.86 12.07
CA LEU A 237 4.96 -7.18 11.65
C LEU A 237 3.96 -7.02 12.81
N ARG A 238 4.31 -7.49 14.00
CA ARG A 238 3.48 -7.36 15.22
C ARG A 238 3.27 -5.90 15.62
N THR A 239 4.27 -5.06 15.50
CA THR A 239 4.11 -3.62 15.78
C THR A 239 3.28 -2.94 14.70
N GLN A 240 3.43 -3.32 13.43
CA GLN A 240 2.57 -2.80 12.37
C GLN A 240 1.11 -3.20 12.57
N SER A 241 0.82 -4.43 12.99
CA SER A 241 -0.56 -4.86 13.24
C SER A 241 -1.21 -4.05 14.35
N ARG A 242 -0.43 -3.62 15.36
CA ARG A 242 -0.89 -2.70 16.42
C ARG A 242 -1.13 -1.28 15.92
N GLU A 243 -0.31 -0.77 15.00
CA GLU A 243 -0.63 0.50 14.35
C GLU A 243 -1.93 0.42 13.54
N ALA A 244 -2.16 -0.69 12.85
CA ALA A 244 -3.40 -0.95 12.13
C ALA A 244 -4.60 -1.07 13.10
N GLU A 245 -4.42 -1.71 14.26
CA GLU A 245 -5.41 -1.75 15.35
C GLU A 245 -5.78 -0.34 15.83
N ILE A 246 -4.78 0.52 16.08
CA ILE A 246 -5.03 1.93 16.47
C ILE A 246 -5.78 2.68 15.37
N ALA A 247 -5.42 2.48 14.10
CA ALA A 247 -6.14 3.05 12.98
C ALA A 247 -7.60 2.55 12.93
N ALA A 248 -7.85 1.27 13.27
CA ALA A 248 -9.20 0.73 13.39
C ALA A 248 -9.97 1.41 14.55
N VAL A 249 -9.36 1.58 15.72
CA VAL A 249 -9.97 2.29 16.85
C VAL A 249 -10.37 3.70 16.44
N ASN A 250 -9.47 4.45 15.79
CA ASN A 250 -9.78 5.80 15.29
C ASN A 250 -10.88 5.82 14.23
N ALA A 251 -11.07 4.70 13.52
CA ALA A 251 -12.03 4.57 12.45
C ALA A 251 -13.43 4.11 12.91
N PHE A 252 -13.52 3.40 14.03
CA PHE A 252 -14.74 2.74 14.48
C PHE A 252 -15.22 3.15 15.88
N CYS A 253 -14.38 3.84 16.65
CA CYS A 253 -14.75 4.41 17.95
C CYS A 253 -14.97 5.91 17.80
N THR A 254 -16.15 6.39 18.20
CA THR A 254 -16.47 7.82 18.27
C THR A 254 -17.11 8.12 19.62
N GLY A 255 -16.31 8.65 20.55
CA GLY A 255 -16.73 8.77 21.95
C GLY A 255 -17.01 7.39 22.55
N GLU A 256 -18.22 7.19 23.06
CA GLU A 256 -18.69 5.90 23.61
C GLU A 256 -19.27 4.96 22.54
N ASN A 257 -19.45 5.42 21.29
CA ASN A 257 -20.02 4.60 20.24
C ASN A 257 -18.95 3.74 19.54
N ILE A 258 -19.16 2.43 19.52
CA ILE A 258 -18.28 1.45 18.86
C ILE A 258 -19.06 0.77 17.73
N GLN A 259 -18.66 1.00 16.47
CA GLN A 259 -19.39 0.49 15.30
C GLN A 259 -18.99 -0.92 14.85
N ARG A 260 -17.71 -1.28 15.00
CA ARG A 260 -17.14 -2.53 14.48
C ARG A 260 -16.26 -3.20 15.54
N GLU A 261 -16.88 -3.52 16.67
CA GLU A 261 -16.19 -4.19 17.77
C GLU A 261 -15.57 -5.53 17.33
N ASP A 262 -16.23 -6.24 16.41
CA ASP A 262 -15.73 -7.45 15.76
C ASP A 262 -14.35 -7.25 15.09
N ILE A 263 -14.16 -6.15 14.36
CA ILE A 263 -12.86 -5.81 13.75
C ILE A 263 -11.84 -5.44 14.83
N LEU A 264 -12.23 -4.66 15.84
CA LEU A 264 -11.30 -4.25 16.90
C LEU A 264 -10.76 -5.48 17.67
N GLN A 265 -11.66 -6.40 18.02
CA GLN A 265 -11.30 -7.69 18.62
C GLN A 265 -10.41 -8.49 17.67
N GLY A 266 -10.78 -8.60 16.39
CA GLY A 266 -9.98 -9.32 15.39
C GLY A 266 -8.55 -8.78 15.22
N MET A 267 -8.37 -7.46 15.22
CA MET A 267 -7.05 -6.82 15.15
C MET A 267 -6.22 -7.09 16.41
N ASN A 268 -6.85 -7.07 17.58
CA ASN A 268 -6.18 -7.44 18.83
C ASN A 268 -5.66 -8.90 18.77
N ARG A 269 -6.51 -9.82 18.30
CA ARG A 269 -6.17 -11.26 18.14
C ARG A 269 -5.09 -11.49 17.10
N LEU A 270 -5.11 -10.73 16.00
CA LEU A 270 -4.06 -10.76 14.98
C LEU A 270 -2.69 -10.44 15.57
N SER A 271 -2.60 -9.41 16.42
CA SER A 271 -1.34 -9.08 17.10
C SER A 271 -0.86 -10.19 18.04
N SER A 272 -1.79 -10.87 18.73
CA SER A 272 -1.48 -12.05 19.56
C SER A 272 -1.00 -13.23 18.71
N ALA A 273 -1.62 -13.49 17.57
CA ALA A 273 -1.22 -14.57 16.65
C ALA A 273 0.20 -14.36 16.14
N ILE A 274 0.56 -13.13 15.71
CA ILE A 274 1.92 -12.81 15.27
C ILE A 274 2.93 -12.98 16.43
N TYR A 275 2.55 -12.62 17.66
CA TYR A 275 3.40 -12.88 18.83
C TYR A 275 3.59 -14.37 19.10
N ILE A 276 2.56 -15.20 18.90
CA ILE A 276 2.67 -16.66 18.97
C ILE A 276 3.64 -17.19 17.91
N LEU A 277 3.65 -16.63 16.69
CA LEU A 277 4.67 -16.99 15.69
C LEU A 277 6.10 -16.69 16.18
N MET A 278 6.31 -15.54 16.84
CA MET A 278 7.61 -15.22 17.44
C MET A 278 8.02 -16.25 18.49
N LEU A 279 7.07 -16.64 19.36
CA LEU A 279 7.29 -17.63 20.40
C LEU A 279 7.60 -19.01 19.80
N ARG A 280 6.82 -19.48 18.83
CA ARG A 280 7.06 -20.73 18.11
C ARG A 280 8.43 -20.73 17.42
N LEU A 281 8.81 -19.62 16.81
CA LEU A 281 10.13 -19.50 16.20
C LEU A 281 11.25 -19.61 17.23
N ALA A 282 11.14 -18.89 18.35
CA ALA A 282 12.14 -18.91 19.41
C ALA A 282 12.22 -20.27 20.14
N SER A 283 11.13 -21.05 20.19
CA SER A 283 11.13 -22.39 20.78
C SER A 283 11.66 -23.48 19.84
N GLY A 284 12.01 -23.13 18.59
CA GLY A 284 12.43 -24.10 17.59
C GLY A 284 11.29 -24.91 16.96
N TYR A 285 10.03 -24.49 17.12
CA TYR A 285 8.86 -25.18 16.54
C TYR A 285 8.92 -25.27 15.00
N TYR A 286 9.60 -24.31 14.37
CA TYR A 286 9.82 -24.27 12.92
C TYR A 286 11.18 -24.84 12.51
N GLU A 287 11.94 -25.46 13.41
CA GLU A 287 13.03 -26.35 13.01
C GLU A 287 12.44 -27.66 12.48
N ASN A 288 13.01 -28.18 11.39
CA ASN A 288 12.57 -29.43 10.79
C ASN A 288 12.91 -30.64 11.66
#